data_AF-D3YUP6-F1
#
_entry.id   AF-D3YUP6-F1
#
_cell.length_a   1.000
_cell.length_b   1.000
_cell.length_c   1.000
_cell.angle_alpha   90.00
_cell.angle_beta   90.00
_cell.angle_gamma   90.00
#
_symmetry.space_group_name_H-M   'P 1'
#
loop_
_entity.id
_entity.type
_entity.pdbx_description
1 polymer ?
#
loop_
_entity_poly.entity_id
_entity_poly.type
_entity_poly.pdbx_seq_one_letter_code
_entity_poly.pdbx_strand_id
1 'polypeptide(L)'
;MLWKWISALLLLQISCCFRSAKCGKVLVWPVDYSHWMNIKIILDELKQKGHEVTVLRPSTSIFLDPKKSPGLKFETFPTSFSNDVMEIIFAKAVERWTYETFREKKWDQFYSETLGRPTTLIETMGKAEMWLIRSYWDLEFPHPTLPNVYYVGGVHCKPAKPLPKEMEDFVQSSGEHGVVVFSLGSMVSNMTEEKANAIAWALAQIPQKVLWRFDGKTPATLGPNTRIYKWLPQNDLLGHPKTKAFITHGGANGLYEAIHHGIPM
;
A
#
# COMPACT_ATOMS: atom_id res chain seq x y z
N MET A 1 -26.71 -48.01 14.64
CA MET A 1 -26.72 -47.68 13.19
C MET A 1 -27.43 -46.37 12.89
N LEU A 2 -28.60 -46.09 13.47
CA LEU A 2 -29.40 -44.88 13.25
C LEU A 2 -28.64 -43.55 13.43
N TRP A 3 -27.80 -43.42 14.47
CA TRP A 3 -27.02 -42.20 14.74
C TRP A 3 -26.03 -41.84 13.62
N LYS A 4 -25.42 -42.85 12.97
CA LYS A 4 -24.51 -42.64 11.84
C LYS A 4 -25.24 -42.08 10.62
N TRP A 5 -26.48 -42.53 10.39
CA TRP A 5 -27.34 -42.04 9.31
C TRP A 5 -27.86 -40.63 9.59
N ILE A 6 -28.20 -40.32 10.84
CA ILE A 6 -28.56 -38.96 11.26
C ILE A 6 -27.38 -38.00 11.05
N SER A 7 -26.16 -38.39 11.46
CA SER A 7 -24.95 -37.58 11.21
C SER A 7 -24.66 -37.40 9.72
N ALA A 8 -24.85 -38.45 8.91
CA ALA A 8 -24.65 -38.38 7.45
C ALA A 8 -25.67 -37.45 6.78
N LEU A 9 -26.94 -37.51 7.18
CA LEU A 9 -28.00 -36.63 6.67
C LEU A 9 -27.78 -35.18 7.08
N LEU A 10 -27.32 -34.92 8.31
CA LEU A 10 -26.93 -33.59 8.77
C LEU A 10 -25.75 -33.02 7.97
N LEU A 11 -24.72 -33.82 7.71
CA LEU A 11 -23.58 -33.41 6.88
C LEU A 11 -24.01 -33.11 5.43
N LEU A 12 -24.91 -33.91 4.87
CA LEU A 12 -25.47 -33.70 3.54
C LEU A 12 -26.29 -32.41 3.47
N GLN A 13 -27.13 -32.15 4.48
CA GLN A 13 -27.95 -30.94 4.57
C GLN A 13 -27.07 -29.69 4.73
N ILE A 14 -26.01 -29.77 5.53
CA ILE A 14 -25.00 -28.71 5.69
C ILE A 14 -24.26 -28.46 4.35
N SER A 15 -23.95 -29.51 3.59
CA SER A 15 -23.31 -29.36 2.26
C SER A 15 -24.21 -28.65 1.24
N CYS A 16 -25.55 -28.75 1.37
CA CYS A 16 -26.50 -28.01 0.55
C CYS A 16 -26.68 -26.55 1.00
N CYS A 17 -26.34 -26.21 2.25
CA CYS A 17 -26.33 -24.85 2.76
C CYS A 17 -25.07 -24.06 2.38
N PHE A 18 -23.99 -24.74 1.99
CA PHE A 18 -22.81 -24.10 1.44
C PHE A 18 -22.97 -23.91 -0.08
N ARG A 19 -23.00 -22.65 -0.54
CA ARG A 19 -22.80 -22.37 -1.97
C ARG A 19 -21.47 -22.99 -2.39
N SER A 20 -21.47 -23.81 -3.45
CA SER A 20 -20.25 -24.26 -4.10
C SER A 20 -19.43 -23.03 -4.49
N ALA A 21 -18.29 -22.82 -3.84
CA ALA A 21 -17.35 -21.79 -4.23
C ALA A 21 -16.66 -22.27 -5.51
N LYS A 22 -17.00 -21.66 -6.65
CA LYS A 22 -16.27 -21.86 -7.90
C LYS A 22 -14.88 -21.23 -7.74
N CYS A 23 -13.93 -22.01 -7.26
CA CYS A 23 -12.53 -21.64 -7.24
C CYS A 23 -12.03 -21.50 -8.70
N GLY A 24 -11.60 -20.28 -9.04
CA GLY A 24 -11.08 -19.93 -10.36
C GLY A 24 -9.55 -19.80 -10.38
N LYS A 25 -8.97 -19.84 -11.58
CA LYS A 25 -7.57 -19.46 -11.80
C LYS A 25 -7.52 -17.96 -12.10
N VAL A 26 -6.72 -17.22 -11.34
CA VAL A 26 -6.59 -15.77 -11.45
C VAL A 26 -5.14 -15.44 -11.79
N LEU A 27 -4.91 -14.85 -12.95
CA LEU A 27 -3.62 -14.30 -13.34
C LEU A 27 -3.57 -12.83 -12.96
N VAL A 28 -2.52 -12.42 -12.27
CA VAL A 28 -2.35 -11.05 -11.79
C VAL A 28 -1.02 -10.53 -12.30
N TRP A 29 -1.04 -9.32 -12.86
CA TRP A 29 0.18 -8.62 -13.25
C TRP A 29 0.25 -7.27 -12.53
N PRO A 30 0.84 -7.24 -11.32
CA PRO A 30 0.91 -6.01 -10.53
C PRO A 30 2.15 -5.18 -10.85
N VAL A 31 2.05 -3.89 -10.55
CA VAL A 31 3.20 -2.99 -10.39
C VAL A 31 3.83 -3.18 -9.00
N ASP A 32 5.15 -2.94 -8.90
CA ASP A 32 5.93 -3.06 -7.67
C ASP A 32 5.59 -1.97 -6.62
N TYR A 33 6.31 -1.95 -5.49
CA TYR A 33 6.16 -0.97 -4.40
C TYR A 33 4.76 -0.92 -3.76
N SER A 34 4.18 0.27 -3.62
CA SER A 34 2.92 0.49 -2.90
C SER A 34 1.74 -0.19 -3.57
N HIS A 35 1.74 -0.33 -4.91
CA HIS A 35 0.70 -1.04 -5.62
C HIS A 35 0.63 -2.51 -5.19
N TRP A 36 1.80 -3.18 -5.13
CA TRP A 36 1.90 -4.56 -4.64
C TRP A 36 1.36 -4.72 -3.21
N MET A 37 1.74 -3.83 -2.29
CA MET A 37 1.28 -3.92 -0.89
C MET A 37 -0.25 -3.89 -0.77
N ASN A 38 -0.93 -3.12 -1.62
CA ASN A 38 -2.38 -3.01 -1.63
C ASN A 38 -3.04 -4.21 -2.33
N ILE A 39 -2.60 -4.55 -3.55
CA ILE A 39 -3.23 -5.64 -4.30
C ILE A 39 -3.02 -6.98 -3.63
N LYS A 40 -1.89 -7.20 -2.95
CA LYS A 40 -1.61 -8.43 -2.22
C LYS A 40 -2.72 -8.78 -1.22
N ILE A 41 -3.34 -7.79 -0.59
CA ILE A 41 -4.45 -8.01 0.35
C ILE A 41 -5.64 -8.65 -0.36
N ILE A 42 -5.98 -8.15 -1.55
CA ILE A 42 -7.02 -8.72 -2.40
C ILE A 42 -6.63 -10.14 -2.83
N LEU A 43 -5.36 -10.36 -3.18
CA LEU A 43 -4.88 -11.68 -3.60
C LEU A 43 -4.90 -12.72 -2.47
N ASP A 44 -4.54 -12.31 -1.26
CA ASP A 44 -4.61 -13.16 -0.07
C ASP A 44 -6.06 -13.56 0.22
N GLU A 45 -7.02 -12.63 0.10
CA GLU A 45 -8.46 -12.90 0.25
C GLU A 45 -8.99 -13.85 -0.83
N LEU A 46 -8.60 -13.64 -2.10
CA LEU A 46 -8.93 -14.57 -3.19
C LEU A 46 -8.39 -15.96 -2.90
N LYS A 47 -7.14 -16.04 -2.42
CA LYS A 47 -6.53 -17.32 -2.04
C LYS A 47 -7.29 -17.98 -0.90
N GLN A 48 -7.67 -17.24 0.13
CA GLN A 48 -8.45 -17.74 1.27
C GLN A 48 -9.82 -18.27 0.84
N LYS A 49 -10.43 -17.64 -0.17
CA LYS A 49 -11.68 -18.11 -0.81
C LYS A 49 -11.50 -19.30 -1.76
N GLY A 50 -10.29 -19.85 -1.85
CA GLY A 50 -9.99 -21.07 -2.60
C GLY A 50 -9.53 -20.84 -4.05
N HIS A 51 -9.34 -19.59 -4.49
CA HIS A 51 -8.84 -19.32 -5.84
C HIS A 51 -7.37 -19.70 -5.99
N GLU A 52 -7.00 -20.13 -7.19
CA GLU A 52 -5.61 -20.31 -7.58
C GLU A 52 -5.09 -19.01 -8.17
N VAL A 53 -4.25 -18.30 -7.41
CA VAL A 53 -3.70 -17.00 -7.82
C VAL A 53 -2.26 -17.18 -8.30
N THR A 54 -2.01 -16.74 -9.53
CA THR A 54 -0.67 -16.67 -10.15
C THR A 54 -0.29 -15.22 -10.40
N VAL A 55 0.82 -14.79 -9.82
CA VAL A 55 1.37 -13.43 -9.95
C VAL A 55 2.51 -13.44 -10.95
N LEU A 56 2.36 -12.69 -12.05
CA LEU A 56 3.44 -12.40 -12.97
C LEU A 56 4.38 -11.36 -12.35
N ARG A 57 5.68 -11.62 -12.34
CA ARG A 57 6.69 -10.65 -11.90
C ARG A 57 7.91 -10.61 -12.82
N PRO A 58 8.54 -9.44 -12.98
CA PRO A 58 9.87 -9.37 -13.58
C PRO A 58 10.92 -9.96 -12.63
N SER A 59 12.02 -10.48 -13.18
CA SER A 59 13.15 -10.96 -12.38
C SER A 59 13.77 -9.88 -11.47
N THR A 60 13.69 -8.61 -11.86
CA THR A 60 14.19 -7.44 -11.12
C THR A 60 13.24 -6.86 -10.06
N SER A 61 12.07 -7.46 -9.85
CA SER A 61 11.13 -6.95 -8.86
C SER A 61 11.70 -6.97 -7.44
N ILE A 62 11.47 -5.88 -6.71
CA ILE A 62 12.03 -5.59 -5.38
C ILE A 62 11.08 -6.08 -4.28
N PHE A 63 9.78 -5.76 -4.35
CA PHE A 63 8.82 -6.11 -3.28
C PHE A 63 8.02 -7.38 -3.55
N LEU A 64 7.90 -7.86 -4.79
CA LEU A 64 7.17 -9.09 -5.13
C LEU A 64 7.99 -10.36 -4.84
N ASP A 65 8.58 -10.50 -3.65
CA ASP A 65 9.38 -11.66 -3.26
C ASP A 65 8.50 -12.90 -2.99
N PRO A 66 8.64 -14.00 -3.77
CA PRO A 66 7.88 -15.22 -3.56
C PRO A 66 8.07 -15.81 -2.15
N LYS A 67 9.26 -15.63 -1.56
CA LYS A 67 9.56 -16.14 -0.21
C LYS A 67 8.74 -15.47 0.87
N LYS A 68 8.32 -14.22 0.65
CA LYS A 68 7.49 -13.45 1.59
C LYS A 68 6.00 -13.76 1.44
N SER A 69 5.59 -14.51 0.41
CA SER A 69 4.19 -14.76 0.07
C SER A 69 3.96 -16.22 -0.38
N PRO A 70 4.26 -17.23 0.45
CA PRO A 70 4.25 -18.63 0.03
C PRO A 70 2.87 -19.17 -0.39
N GLY A 71 1.79 -18.47 -0.05
CA GLY A 71 0.43 -18.84 -0.46
C GLY A 71 0.07 -18.53 -1.91
N LEU A 72 0.86 -17.69 -2.60
CA LEU A 72 0.64 -17.27 -3.97
C LEU A 72 1.61 -17.99 -4.93
N LYS A 73 1.15 -18.33 -6.14
CA LYS A 73 2.05 -18.81 -7.20
C LYS A 73 2.70 -17.61 -7.88
N PHE A 74 3.96 -17.76 -8.27
CA PHE A 74 4.70 -16.71 -8.98
C PHE A 74 5.28 -17.26 -10.28
N GLU A 75 5.09 -16.50 -11.35
CA GLU A 75 5.71 -16.75 -12.65
C GLU A 75 6.68 -15.59 -12.93
N THR A 76 7.96 -15.92 -13.04
CA THR A 76 9.02 -14.92 -13.20
C THR A 76 9.48 -14.87 -14.64
N PHE A 77 9.36 -13.70 -15.28
CA PHE A 77 9.91 -13.48 -16.61
C PHE A 77 11.25 -12.73 -16.52
N PRO A 78 12.24 -13.11 -17.36
CA PRO A 78 13.56 -12.50 -17.34
C PRO A 78 13.50 -11.05 -17.86
N THR A 79 14.26 -10.16 -17.21
CA THR A 79 14.44 -8.77 -17.62
C THR A 79 15.91 -8.49 -17.88
N SER A 80 16.20 -7.65 -18.88
CA SER A 80 17.57 -7.33 -19.31
C SER A 80 18.28 -6.24 -18.49
N PHE A 81 17.57 -5.59 -17.57
CA PHE A 81 18.07 -4.47 -16.75
C PHE A 81 18.27 -4.86 -15.28
N SER A 82 18.98 -4.04 -14.50
CA SER A 82 19.24 -4.26 -13.06
C SER A 82 18.12 -3.72 -12.16
N ASN A 83 18.18 -4.04 -10.86
CA ASN A 83 17.25 -3.51 -9.86
C ASN A 83 17.32 -1.97 -9.78
N ASP A 84 18.52 -1.39 -9.82
CA ASP A 84 18.70 0.08 -9.78
C ASP A 84 18.04 0.76 -10.99
N VAL A 85 18.11 0.12 -12.16
CA VAL A 85 17.43 0.62 -13.37
C VAL A 85 15.91 0.51 -13.21
N MET A 86 15.41 -0.53 -12.54
CA MET A 86 13.98 -0.66 -12.23
C MET A 86 13.49 0.47 -11.31
N GLU A 87 14.30 0.89 -10.32
CA GLU A 87 13.97 2.04 -9.46
C GLU A 87 13.89 3.34 -10.27
N ILE A 88 14.82 3.56 -11.20
CA ILE A 88 14.81 4.73 -12.09
C ILE A 88 13.58 4.70 -13.01
N ILE A 89 13.24 3.55 -13.58
CA ILE A 89 12.04 3.38 -14.41
C ILE A 89 10.79 3.69 -13.59
N PHE A 90 10.71 3.20 -12.36
CA PHE A 90 9.59 3.47 -11.47
C PHE A 90 9.47 4.97 -11.14
N ALA A 91 10.58 5.63 -10.79
CA ALA A 91 10.61 7.06 -10.53
C ALA A 91 10.12 7.87 -11.75
N LYS A 92 10.63 7.54 -12.95
CA LYS A 92 10.16 8.14 -14.21
C LYS A 92 8.70 7.85 -14.50
N ALA A 93 8.21 6.65 -14.18
CA ALA A 93 6.81 6.30 -14.36
C ALA A 93 5.91 7.14 -13.44
N VAL A 94 6.31 7.38 -12.19
CA VAL A 94 5.60 8.25 -11.25
C VAL A 94 5.64 9.71 -11.72
N GLU A 95 6.80 10.21 -12.17
CA GLU A 95 6.92 11.55 -12.76
C GLU A 95 5.99 11.69 -13.97
N ARG A 96 6.05 10.74 -14.90
CA ARG A 96 5.19 10.71 -16.08
C ARG A 96 3.72 10.61 -15.71
N TRP A 97 3.37 9.85 -14.68
CA TRP A 97 2.00 9.77 -14.18
C TRP A 97 1.55 11.11 -13.55
N THR A 98 2.44 11.81 -12.88
CA THR A 98 2.13 13.09 -12.23
C THR A 98 1.96 14.21 -13.26
N TYR A 99 2.78 14.23 -14.32
CA TYR A 99 2.87 15.36 -15.25
C TYR A 99 2.34 15.08 -16.66
N GLU A 100 2.23 13.82 -17.07
CA GLU A 100 1.83 13.43 -18.44
C GLU A 100 0.57 12.57 -18.54
N THR A 101 -0.09 12.17 -17.44
CA THR A 101 -1.31 11.33 -17.50
C THR A 101 -2.41 11.95 -18.35
N PHE A 102 -2.43 13.28 -18.49
CA PHE A 102 -3.38 14.00 -19.34
C PHE A 102 -2.99 14.08 -20.83
N ARG A 103 -1.90 13.44 -21.29
CA ARG A 103 -1.52 13.37 -22.72
C ARG A 103 -2.09 12.11 -23.39
N GLU A 104 -3.41 12.04 -23.53
CA GLU A 104 -4.17 10.91 -24.11
C GLU A 104 -3.55 10.38 -25.43
N LYS A 105 -3.15 11.26 -26.34
CA LYS A 105 -2.58 10.90 -27.65
C LYS A 105 -1.34 10.00 -27.58
N LYS A 106 -0.47 10.16 -26.57
CA LYS A 106 0.72 9.29 -26.42
C LYS A 106 0.32 7.87 -26.02
N TRP A 107 -0.74 7.72 -25.25
CA TRP A 107 -1.23 6.41 -24.81
C TRP A 107 -1.98 5.70 -25.92
N ASP A 108 -2.84 6.39 -26.67
CA ASP A 108 -3.58 5.81 -27.79
C ASP A 108 -2.66 5.17 -28.83
N GLN A 109 -1.55 5.86 -29.16
CA GLN A 109 -0.53 5.32 -30.05
C GLN A 109 0.09 4.04 -29.48
N PHE A 110 0.54 4.08 -28.22
CA PHE A 110 1.16 2.92 -27.56
C PHE A 110 0.23 1.70 -27.53
N TYR A 111 -1.04 1.88 -27.16
CA TYR A 111 -2.02 0.79 -27.14
C TYR A 111 -2.32 0.26 -28.54
N SER A 112 -2.43 1.15 -29.53
CA SER A 112 -2.70 0.76 -30.92
C SER A 112 -1.57 -0.08 -31.51
N GLU A 113 -0.31 0.32 -31.27
CA GLU A 113 0.87 -0.44 -31.69
C GLU A 113 0.96 -1.80 -30.98
N THR A 114 0.76 -1.82 -29.66
CA THR A 114 0.84 -3.06 -28.85
C THR A 114 -0.25 -4.06 -29.22
N LEU A 115 -1.48 -3.60 -29.47
CA LEU A 115 -2.62 -4.46 -29.80
C LEU A 115 -2.75 -4.74 -31.30
N GLY A 116 -1.94 -4.10 -32.15
CA GLY A 116 -1.96 -4.26 -33.61
C GLY A 116 -3.26 -3.78 -34.27
N ARG A 117 -4.05 -2.94 -33.58
CA ARG A 117 -5.31 -2.37 -34.09
C ARG A 117 -5.53 -0.97 -33.52
N PRO A 118 -6.18 -0.05 -34.26
CA PRO A 118 -6.55 1.24 -33.71
C PRO A 118 -7.42 1.09 -32.46
N THR A 119 -7.06 1.78 -31.38
CA THR A 119 -7.78 1.79 -30.11
C THR A 119 -7.35 3.02 -29.30
N THR A 120 -8.20 3.47 -28.37
CA THR A 120 -7.82 4.52 -27.40
C THR A 120 -7.60 3.94 -26.01
N LEU A 121 -6.90 4.70 -25.16
CA LEU A 121 -6.77 4.40 -23.73
C LEU A 121 -8.16 4.25 -23.09
N ILE A 122 -9.07 5.20 -23.39
CA ILE A 122 -10.43 5.23 -22.83
C ILE A 122 -11.24 4.01 -23.29
N GLU A 123 -11.19 3.65 -24.58
CA GLU A 123 -11.87 2.47 -25.10
C GLU A 123 -11.35 1.18 -24.42
N THR A 124 -10.03 1.09 -24.23
CA THR A 124 -9.40 -0.09 -23.64
C THR A 124 -9.74 -0.21 -22.17
N MET A 125 -9.62 0.88 -21.41
CA MET A 125 -10.01 0.95 -20.01
C MET A 125 -11.51 0.64 -19.85
N GLY A 126 -12.37 1.23 -20.68
CA GLY A 126 -13.82 1.04 -20.62
C GLY A 126 -14.32 -0.40 -20.75
N LYS A 127 -13.47 -1.33 -21.22
CA LYS A 127 -13.79 -2.77 -21.31
C LYS A 127 -13.60 -3.54 -20.01
N ALA A 128 -13.05 -2.92 -18.95
CA ALA A 128 -12.88 -3.60 -17.68
C ALA A 128 -14.24 -3.97 -17.06
N GLU A 129 -14.43 -5.24 -16.70
CA GLU A 129 -15.66 -5.71 -16.07
C GLU A 129 -15.82 -5.20 -14.63
N MET A 130 -14.72 -4.80 -13.98
CA MET A 130 -14.70 -4.28 -12.62
C MET A 130 -13.56 -3.29 -12.43
N TRP A 131 -13.85 -2.18 -11.76
CA TRP A 131 -12.87 -1.20 -11.33
C TRP A 131 -12.82 -1.16 -9.82
N LEU A 132 -11.63 -1.37 -9.26
CA LEU A 132 -11.35 -1.18 -7.84
C LEU A 132 -10.60 0.14 -7.66
N ILE A 133 -11.33 1.18 -7.28
CA ILE A 133 -10.79 2.53 -7.11
C ILE A 133 -10.22 2.66 -5.72
N ARG A 134 -8.94 2.98 -5.62
CA ARG A 134 -8.22 3.10 -4.34
C ARG A 134 -8.49 4.45 -3.66
N SER A 135 -9.76 4.79 -3.57
CA SER A 135 -10.24 6.02 -2.97
C SER A 135 -11.54 5.79 -2.22
N TYR A 136 -12.08 6.84 -1.58
CA TYR A 136 -13.48 6.86 -1.15
C TYR A 136 -14.24 7.95 -1.89
N TRP A 137 -15.53 7.68 -2.12
CA TRP A 137 -16.43 8.57 -2.86
C TRP A 137 -16.69 9.90 -2.15
N ASP A 138 -16.49 9.97 -0.83
CA ASP A 138 -16.67 11.16 0.02
C ASP A 138 -15.41 12.03 0.13
N LEU A 139 -14.25 11.53 -0.32
CA LEU A 139 -12.99 12.28 -0.41
C LEU A 139 -12.76 12.92 -1.79
N GLU A 140 -13.55 12.53 -2.79
CA GLU A 140 -13.45 12.99 -4.16
C GLU A 140 -14.57 13.99 -4.51
N PHE A 141 -14.33 14.81 -5.53
CA PHE A 141 -15.38 15.66 -6.06
C PHE A 141 -16.52 14.78 -6.61
N PRO A 142 -17.80 15.15 -6.37
CA PRO A 142 -18.92 14.38 -6.88
C PRO A 142 -18.85 14.19 -8.39
N HIS A 143 -18.87 12.94 -8.84
CA HIS A 143 -18.92 12.59 -10.26
C HIS A 143 -19.75 11.31 -10.48
N PRO A 144 -20.30 11.09 -11.69
CA PRO A 144 -20.97 9.85 -12.02
C PRO A 144 -20.03 8.64 -11.91
N THR A 145 -20.55 7.52 -11.42
CA THR A 145 -19.84 6.25 -11.33
C THR A 145 -20.64 5.17 -12.04
N LEU A 146 -19.94 4.22 -12.67
CA LEU A 146 -20.59 3.09 -13.33
C LEU A 146 -20.87 1.98 -12.29
N PRO A 147 -21.87 1.11 -12.52
CA PRO A 147 -22.21 0.04 -11.58
C PRO A 147 -21.08 -0.96 -11.30
N ASN A 148 -20.06 -1.01 -12.16
CA ASN A 148 -18.89 -1.87 -12.01
C ASN A 148 -17.70 -1.17 -11.30
N VAL A 149 -17.89 0.02 -10.75
CA VAL A 149 -16.86 0.80 -10.04
C VAL A 149 -17.07 0.69 -8.54
N TYR A 150 -16.07 0.15 -7.84
CA TYR A 150 -16.08 -0.07 -6.40
C TYR A 150 -14.95 0.70 -5.74
N TYR A 151 -15.29 1.51 -4.74
CA TYR A 151 -14.32 2.25 -3.93
C TYR A 151 -13.78 1.37 -2.81
N VAL A 152 -12.47 1.19 -2.79
CA VAL A 152 -11.71 0.34 -1.89
C VAL A 152 -10.54 1.11 -1.25
N GLY A 153 -10.77 2.39 -0.93
CA GLY A 153 -9.83 3.20 -0.15
C GLY A 153 -9.44 2.51 1.16
N GLY A 154 -8.20 2.69 1.61
CA GLY A 154 -7.75 2.18 2.91
C GLY A 154 -7.75 0.66 3.11
N VAL A 155 -7.83 -0.18 2.06
CA VAL A 155 -7.77 -1.66 2.20
C VAL A 155 -6.52 -2.17 2.93
N HIS A 156 -5.44 -1.38 2.96
CA HIS A 156 -4.21 -1.70 3.68
C HIS A 156 -4.21 -1.37 5.16
N CYS A 157 -5.17 -0.56 5.62
CA CYS A 157 -5.28 -0.16 7.01
C CYS A 157 -5.60 -1.36 7.91
N LYS A 158 -4.94 -1.43 9.07
CA LYS A 158 -5.10 -2.54 10.02
C LYS A 158 -5.14 -2.00 11.44
N PRO A 159 -5.79 -2.70 12.37
CA PRO A 159 -5.63 -2.41 13.80
C PRO A 159 -4.15 -2.38 14.19
N ALA A 160 -3.78 -1.44 15.05
CA ALA A 160 -2.41 -1.32 15.52
C ALA A 160 -1.98 -2.56 16.31
N LYS A 161 -0.76 -3.00 16.05
CA LYS A 161 -0.08 -4.05 16.82
C LYS A 161 0.81 -3.41 17.89
N PRO A 162 1.19 -4.18 18.93
CA PRO A 162 2.17 -3.71 19.91
C PRO A 162 3.49 -3.29 19.27
N LEU A 163 4.05 -2.16 19.73
CA LEU A 163 5.34 -1.66 19.26
C LEU A 163 6.50 -2.47 19.84
N PRO A 164 7.67 -2.51 19.17
CA PRO A 164 8.89 -3.02 19.78
C PRO A 164 9.20 -2.29 21.09
N LYS A 165 9.67 -3.03 22.11
CA LYS A 165 9.84 -2.51 23.48
C LYS A 165 10.58 -1.18 23.56
N GLU A 166 11.69 -1.04 22.84
CA GLU A 166 12.48 0.20 22.84
C GLU A 166 11.71 1.41 22.29
N MET A 167 10.89 1.18 21.27
CA MET A 167 10.04 2.22 20.67
C MET A 167 8.88 2.56 21.59
N GLU A 168 8.26 1.55 22.21
CA GLU A 168 7.22 1.71 23.21
C GLU A 168 7.71 2.55 24.40
N ASP A 169 8.88 2.22 24.97
CA ASP A 169 9.47 2.95 26.09
C ASP A 169 9.70 4.43 25.74
N PHE A 170 10.11 4.71 24.50
CA PHE A 170 10.26 6.08 24.01
C PHE A 170 8.93 6.81 23.88
N VAL A 171 7.92 6.15 23.33
CA VAL A 171 6.57 6.69 23.17
C VAL A 171 5.94 6.96 24.53
N GLN A 172 6.08 6.05 25.49
CA GLN A 172 5.50 6.20 26.83
C GLN A 172 6.17 7.32 27.65
N SER A 173 7.48 7.51 27.46
CA SER A 173 8.21 8.61 28.11
C SER A 173 7.90 10.00 27.53
N SER A 174 6.94 10.12 26.60
CA SER A 174 6.39 11.41 26.13
C SER A 174 5.44 12.10 27.12
N GLY A 175 5.05 11.41 28.20
CA GLY A 175 4.17 11.98 29.21
C GLY A 175 2.80 12.37 28.64
N GLU A 176 2.31 13.55 29.01
CA GLU A 176 1.00 14.06 28.58
C GLU A 176 1.04 14.64 27.16
N HIS A 177 2.20 15.09 26.69
CA HIS A 177 2.35 15.71 25.37
C HIS A 177 2.13 14.72 24.23
N GLY A 178 2.47 13.44 24.42
CA GLY A 178 2.34 12.42 23.40
C GLY A 178 3.40 12.52 22.30
N VAL A 179 3.14 11.86 21.17
CA VAL A 179 4.11 11.73 20.08
C VAL A 179 3.60 12.28 18.75
N VAL A 180 4.54 12.75 17.94
CA VAL A 180 4.35 13.09 16.53
C VAL A 180 5.09 12.06 15.69
N VAL A 181 4.40 11.49 14.71
CA VAL A 181 5.03 10.64 13.70
C VAL A 181 5.38 11.52 12.50
N PHE A 182 6.59 11.40 11.97
CA PHE A 182 7.01 12.14 10.79
C PHE A 182 7.57 11.21 9.71
N SER A 183 6.97 11.21 8.53
CA SER A 183 7.39 10.37 7.41
C SER A 183 7.10 11.02 6.06
N LEU A 184 8.14 11.17 5.23
CA LEU A 184 8.00 11.63 3.83
C LEU A 184 7.85 10.46 2.83
N GLY A 185 7.43 9.29 3.32
CA GLY A 185 7.28 8.09 2.50
C GLY A 185 8.61 7.49 2.06
N SER A 186 8.55 6.55 1.11
CA SER A 186 9.72 5.83 0.58
C SER A 186 10.44 6.56 -0.55
N MET A 187 9.75 7.47 -1.25
CA MET A 187 10.27 8.14 -2.45
C MET A 187 11.18 9.32 -2.13
N VAL A 188 11.02 9.94 -0.96
CA VAL A 188 11.92 11.00 -0.50
C VAL A 188 13.08 10.34 0.25
N SER A 189 14.13 10.01 -0.51
CA SER A 189 15.39 9.49 0.03
C SER A 189 16.48 10.54 0.09
N ASN A 190 16.40 11.57 -0.75
CA ASN A 190 17.44 12.58 -0.89
C ASN A 190 16.97 13.94 -0.38
N MET A 191 17.54 14.38 0.74
CA MET A 191 17.32 15.71 1.30
C MET A 191 18.69 16.29 1.68
N THR A 192 18.93 17.56 1.31
CA THR A 192 20.18 18.24 1.65
C THR A 192 20.37 18.30 3.16
N GLU A 193 21.63 18.27 3.63
CA GLU A 193 21.92 18.40 5.06
C GLU A 193 21.32 19.69 5.64
N GLU A 194 21.32 20.78 4.89
CA GLU A 194 20.69 22.04 5.27
C GLU A 194 19.19 21.88 5.59
N LYS A 195 18.42 21.25 4.69
CA LYS A 195 16.98 21.02 4.90
C LYS A 195 16.73 20.04 6.05
N ALA A 196 17.56 18.99 6.16
CA ALA A 196 17.46 18.04 7.24
C ALA A 196 17.73 18.68 8.61
N ASN A 197 18.72 19.58 8.68
CA ASN A 197 19.02 20.36 9.88
C ASN A 197 17.91 21.37 10.22
N ALA A 198 17.35 22.06 9.22
CA ALA A 198 16.24 22.99 9.46
C ALA A 198 15.01 22.27 10.04
N ILE A 199 14.67 21.10 9.48
CA ILE A 199 13.58 20.26 9.98
C ILE A 199 13.87 19.75 11.39
N ALA A 200 15.06 19.19 11.61
CA ALA A 200 15.45 18.66 12.93
C ALA A 200 15.42 19.75 14.01
N TRP A 201 15.88 20.96 13.67
CA TRP A 201 15.84 22.11 14.56
C TRP A 201 14.40 22.51 14.90
N ALA A 202 13.50 22.54 13.91
CA ALA A 202 12.09 22.85 14.13
C ALA A 202 11.39 21.80 15.00
N LEU A 203 11.65 20.51 14.76
CA LEU A 203 11.14 19.41 15.58
C LEU A 203 11.69 19.45 17.01
N ALA A 204 12.89 20.00 17.23
CA ALA A 204 13.43 20.17 18.57
C ALA A 204 12.70 21.24 19.40
N GLN A 205 11.92 22.13 18.77
CA GLN A 205 11.22 23.21 19.45
C GLN A 205 9.88 22.79 20.06
N ILE A 206 9.34 21.61 19.70
CA ILE A 206 8.04 21.15 20.19
C ILE A 206 8.18 20.28 21.44
N PRO A 207 7.19 20.32 22.37
CA PRO A 207 7.24 19.52 23.60
C PRO A 207 6.97 18.02 23.39
N GLN A 208 6.38 17.64 22.25
CA GLN A 208 6.13 16.25 21.91
C GLN A 208 7.42 15.51 21.58
N LYS A 209 7.40 14.19 21.78
CA LYS A 209 8.42 13.33 21.21
C LYS A 209 8.13 13.07 19.74
N VAL A 210 9.17 12.94 18.93
CA VAL A 210 9.04 12.76 17.48
C VAL A 210 9.69 11.46 17.06
N LEU A 211 8.95 10.64 16.31
CA LEU A 211 9.48 9.48 15.60
C LEU A 211 9.56 9.81 14.13
N TRP A 212 10.79 9.95 13.62
CA TRP A 212 11.03 10.41 12.26
C TRP A 212 11.61 9.30 11.39
N ARG A 213 10.90 8.93 10.32
CA ARG A 213 11.45 8.08 9.26
C ARG A 213 12.42 8.88 8.40
N PHE A 214 13.71 8.59 8.51
CA PHE A 214 14.76 9.22 7.72
C PHE A 214 15.94 8.26 7.55
N ASP A 215 16.41 8.09 6.31
CA ASP A 215 17.52 7.19 5.95
C ASP A 215 18.76 7.96 5.46
N GLY A 216 18.81 9.27 5.75
CA GLY A 216 19.95 10.13 5.47
C GLY A 216 20.91 10.25 6.65
N LYS A 217 21.94 11.08 6.47
CA LYS A 217 22.88 11.43 7.55
C LYS A 217 22.15 12.14 8.68
N THR A 218 22.35 11.67 9.92
CA THR A 218 21.77 12.27 11.12
C THR A 218 22.04 13.79 11.17
N PRO A 219 21.00 14.63 11.29
CA PRO A 219 21.17 16.08 11.38
C PRO A 219 21.94 16.49 12.64
N ALA A 220 22.79 17.50 12.52
CA ALA A 220 23.57 18.04 13.64
C ALA A 220 22.70 18.76 14.69
N THR A 221 21.53 19.26 14.26
CA THR A 221 20.55 19.97 15.09
C THR A 221 19.45 19.05 15.66
N LEU A 222 19.67 17.73 15.67
CA LEU A 222 18.69 16.78 16.18
C LEU A 222 18.46 16.95 17.69
N GLY A 223 17.24 17.33 18.06
CA GLY A 223 16.83 17.48 19.45
C GLY A 223 16.67 16.14 20.20
N PRO A 224 16.84 16.12 21.54
CA PRO A 224 16.71 14.89 22.35
C PRO A 224 15.28 14.33 22.38
N ASN A 225 14.29 15.13 21.97
CA ASN A 225 12.89 14.70 21.83
C ASN A 225 12.63 13.92 20.54
N THR A 226 13.58 13.86 19.60
CA THR A 226 13.39 13.23 18.28
C THR A 226 14.27 11.99 18.13
N ARG A 227 13.67 10.88 17.65
CA ARG A 227 14.40 9.67 17.26
C ARG A 227 14.22 9.40 15.77
N ILE A 228 15.32 9.07 15.11
CA ILE A 228 15.35 8.74 13.68
C ILE A 228 15.34 7.22 13.50
N TYR A 229 14.54 6.76 12.54
CA TYR A 229 14.45 5.37 12.15
C TYR A 229 14.54 5.24 10.63
N LYS A 230 15.23 4.20 10.14
CA LYS A 230 15.21 3.86 8.71
C LYS A 230 13.83 3.38 8.25
N TRP A 231 13.15 2.66 9.15
CA TRP A 231 11.81 2.12 8.95
C TRP A 231 10.97 2.30 10.21
N LEU A 232 9.71 2.71 10.02
CA LEU A 232 8.73 2.85 11.10
C LEU A 232 7.58 1.84 10.88
N PRO A 233 7.08 1.18 11.93
CA PRO A 233 5.78 0.51 11.88
C PRO A 233 4.67 1.58 11.87
N GLN A 234 4.52 2.29 10.75
CA GLN A 234 3.72 3.51 10.64
C GLN A 234 2.26 3.29 11.05
N ASN A 235 1.62 2.22 10.55
CA ASN A 235 0.26 1.86 10.94
C ASN A 235 0.10 1.71 12.46
N ASP A 236 1.06 1.02 13.11
CA ASP A 236 1.00 0.72 14.54
C ASP A 236 1.25 1.97 15.39
N LEU A 237 2.16 2.84 14.94
CA LEU A 237 2.40 4.13 15.57
C LEU A 237 1.19 5.06 15.43
N LEU A 238 0.57 5.11 14.26
CA LEU A 238 -0.62 5.95 14.04
C LEU A 238 -1.79 5.48 14.89
N GLY A 239 -1.98 4.16 15.08
CA GLY A 239 -3.00 3.64 15.98
C GLY A 239 -2.61 3.62 17.46
N HIS A 240 -1.44 4.16 17.84
CA HIS A 240 -1.02 4.20 19.24
C HIS A 240 -1.73 5.33 20.01
N PRO A 241 -2.27 5.11 21.23
CA PRO A 241 -3.04 6.12 21.96
C PRO A 241 -2.30 7.44 22.30
N LYS A 242 -0.96 7.40 22.31
CA LYS A 242 -0.12 8.59 22.55
C LYS A 242 0.11 9.43 21.29
N THR A 243 -0.24 8.96 20.10
CA THR A 243 0.00 9.69 18.86
C THR A 243 -0.97 10.86 18.73
N LYS A 244 -0.42 12.04 18.43
CA LYS A 244 -1.17 13.31 18.38
C LYS A 244 -1.25 13.90 16.99
N ALA A 245 -0.24 13.68 16.16
CA ALA A 245 -0.20 14.20 14.81
C ALA A 245 0.71 13.36 13.91
N PHE A 246 0.45 13.45 12.61
CA PHE A 246 1.25 12.80 11.57
C PHE A 246 1.74 13.82 10.54
N ILE A 247 3.01 14.20 10.63
CA ILE A 247 3.64 15.03 9.61
C ILE A 247 3.93 14.11 8.41
N THR A 248 3.38 14.45 7.24
CA THR A 248 3.44 13.59 6.06
C THR A 248 3.58 14.36 4.75
N HIS A 249 4.10 13.69 3.72
CA HIS A 249 4.15 14.19 2.34
C HIS A 249 2.81 14.05 1.58
N GLY A 250 1.76 13.52 2.22
CA GLY A 250 0.45 13.34 1.59
C GLY A 250 0.31 12.09 0.71
N GLY A 251 1.22 11.12 0.83
CA GLY A 251 1.11 9.85 0.10
C GLY A 251 -0.14 9.07 0.51
N ALA A 252 -0.84 8.49 -0.49
CA ALA A 252 -2.15 7.88 -0.29
C ALA A 252 -2.21 6.79 0.80
N ASN A 253 -1.17 5.96 0.97
CA ASN A 253 -1.15 4.96 2.06
C ASN A 253 -1.19 5.63 3.44
N GLY A 254 -0.32 6.62 3.66
CA GLY A 254 -0.22 7.32 4.95
C GLY A 254 -1.46 8.14 5.25
N LEU A 255 -2.06 8.76 4.23
CA LEU A 255 -3.34 9.46 4.35
C LEU A 255 -4.44 8.55 4.90
N TYR A 256 -4.63 7.38 4.29
CA TYR A 256 -5.65 6.43 4.75
C TYR A 256 -5.35 5.85 6.14
N GLU A 257 -4.09 5.59 6.48
CA GLU A 257 -3.73 5.14 7.84
C GLU A 257 -4.04 6.22 8.89
N ALA A 258 -3.77 7.49 8.58
CA ALA A 258 -4.08 8.61 9.48
C ALA A 258 -5.60 8.77 9.67
N ILE A 259 -6.37 8.70 8.57
CA ILE A 259 -7.85 8.73 8.63
C ILE A 259 -8.38 7.53 9.44
N HIS A 260 -7.88 6.32 9.18
CA HIS A 260 -8.32 5.11 9.85
C HIS A 260 -8.13 5.16 11.37
N HIS A 261 -7.01 5.72 11.82
CA HIS A 261 -6.69 5.85 13.25
C HIS A 261 -7.13 7.20 13.85
N GLY A 262 -7.75 8.09 13.07
CA GLY A 262 -8.22 9.39 13.54
C GLY A 262 -7.10 10.36 13.94
N ILE A 263 -5.95 10.30 13.27
CA ILE A 263 -4.79 11.15 13.55
C ILE A 263 -4.77 12.36 12.60
N PRO A 264 -4.68 13.61 13.12
CA PRO A 264 -4.55 14.79 12.27
C PRO A 264 -3.18 14.85 11.59
N MET A 265 -3.13 15.42 10.39
CA MET A 265 -1.91 15.61 9.58
C MET A 265 -1.55 17.08 9.43
#